data_AF-A0A2E4J8P9-F1
#
_entry.id   AF-A0A2E4J8P9-F1
#
_cell.length_a   1.000
_cell.length_b   1.000
_cell.length_c   1.000
_cell.angle_alpha   90.00
_cell.angle_beta   90.00
_cell.angle_gamma   90.00
#
_symmetry.space_group_name_H-M   'P 1'
#
loop_
_entity.id
_entity.type
_entity.pdbx_description
1 polymer ?
#
loop_
_entity_poly.entity_id
_entity_poly.type
_entity_poly.pdbx_seq_one_letter_code
_entity_poly.pdbx_strand_id
1 'polypeptide(L)'
;MCIYACAIGFATFIENDYGTTAARALVFNSWWMELILVFLCSIFMYNIFQYKLYHLRKVPVLFLHLSFIFIIIGAGITRYVSEEGVMRIREGSLNNQFISSNQFLEFKIHDGEDQYLGQKELLPSSITNNKFTIPVKFKHHQIKIEYIDFIHDPVDKLVQNVLNGSNILELIIPSSAGGMQSEYILENTQKNINNLSVSFNLDLDSELHIFKEDSAFYFVSKYDVEFMKMSNQAKGVLVKNTTHKFNKKTLYTVLDKNLVFKNDFNNAILKSKSFGIKNDDTKLDLLKIKLSVFNQDTIVDLYGSKGTIASKQYFKFNNLFFSLSYGSRIRSLPFGIFLKDFQLERYPGSDSPSSFASEIQVLDGDTQFDYRIFMNNVLNYKGYRFFQSSYDPDEKGTILSVNKDKLGTGVTYFGYLSLLLSVLSLMLSRFSRINILNRQ
;
A
#
# COMPACT_ATOMS: atom_id res chain seq x y z
N MET A 1 23.64 18.14 13.91
CA MET A 1 22.40 18.94 14.04
C MET A 1 21.94 19.52 12.71
N CYS A 2 22.69 20.42 12.06
CA CYS A 2 22.25 21.03 10.80
C CYS A 2 21.96 20.02 9.70
N ILE A 3 22.83 19.01 9.50
CA ILE A 3 22.62 17.95 8.51
C ILE A 3 21.30 17.19 8.77
N TYR A 4 21.02 16.85 10.03
CA TYR A 4 19.78 16.17 10.41
C TYR A 4 18.54 17.03 10.14
N ALA A 5 18.60 18.32 10.47
CA ALA A 5 17.51 19.26 10.20
C ALA A 5 17.25 19.45 8.69
N CYS A 6 18.32 19.61 7.89
CA CYS A 6 18.21 19.65 6.43
C CYS A 6 17.62 18.36 5.86
N ALA A 7 18.02 17.20 6.40
CA ALA A 7 17.51 15.91 5.97
C ALA A 7 16.02 15.74 6.26
N ILE A 8 15.54 16.14 7.45
CA ILE A 8 14.11 16.13 7.77
C ILE A 8 13.34 17.11 6.88
N GLY A 9 13.84 18.34 6.70
CA GLY A 9 13.19 19.32 5.83
C GLY A 9 13.04 18.82 4.40
N PHE A 10 14.10 18.20 3.85
CA PHE A 10 14.06 17.58 2.54
C PHE A 10 13.08 16.39 2.48
N ALA A 11 12.99 15.59 3.54
CA ALA A 11 12.02 14.49 3.63
C ALA A 11 10.58 14.98 3.56
N THR A 12 10.25 16.11 4.20
CA THR A 12 8.91 16.73 4.12
C THR A 12 8.54 17.13 2.70
N PHE A 13 9.48 17.69 1.92
CA PHE A 13 9.23 18.00 0.51
C PHE A 13 9.03 16.73 -0.33
N ILE A 14 9.85 15.69 -0.12
CA ILE A 14 9.65 14.40 -0.80
C ILE A 14 8.28 13.81 -0.48
N GLU A 15 7.87 13.85 0.79
CA GLU A 15 6.56 13.35 1.22
C GLU A 15 5.43 14.12 0.53
N ASN A 16 5.56 15.44 0.46
CA ASN A 16 4.58 16.27 -0.22
C ASN A 16 4.51 16.00 -1.73
N ASP A 17 5.62 15.67 -2.40
CA ASP A 17 5.64 15.57 -3.87
C ASP A 17 5.42 14.12 -4.36
N TYR A 18 5.99 13.14 -3.66
CA TYR A 18 6.04 11.72 -4.05
C TYR A 18 5.28 10.80 -3.10
N GLY A 19 4.83 11.29 -1.95
CA GLY A 19 4.06 10.53 -0.96
C GLY A 19 4.91 9.93 0.17
N THR A 20 4.19 9.41 1.16
CA THR A 20 4.76 8.93 2.44
C THR A 20 5.67 7.73 2.26
N THR A 21 5.31 6.80 1.37
CA THR A 21 6.10 5.59 1.06
C THR A 21 7.46 5.97 0.47
N ALA A 22 7.50 6.94 -0.44
CA ALA A 22 8.74 7.44 -1.04
C ALA A 22 9.65 8.14 -0.02
N ALA A 23 9.09 9.02 0.82
CA ALA A 23 9.86 9.69 1.87
C ALA A 23 10.44 8.71 2.89
N ARG A 24 9.66 7.68 3.26
CA ARG A 24 10.15 6.59 4.12
C ARG A 24 11.28 5.83 3.44
N ALA A 25 11.12 5.42 2.19
CA ALA A 25 12.11 4.60 1.51
C ALA A 25 13.44 5.35 1.26
N LEU A 26 13.40 6.64 0.89
CA LEU A 26 14.59 7.44 0.59
C LEU A 26 15.31 7.99 1.82
N VAL A 27 14.55 8.42 2.83
CA VAL A 27 15.08 9.20 3.95
C VAL A 27 14.90 8.47 5.26
N PHE A 28 13.67 8.28 5.75
CA PHE A 28 13.45 7.81 7.11
C PHE A 28 13.97 6.39 7.36
N ASN A 29 13.80 5.48 6.39
CA ASN A 29 14.26 4.09 6.47
C ASN A 29 15.64 3.87 5.83
N SER A 30 16.37 4.92 5.47
CA SER A 30 17.71 4.80 4.89
C SER A 30 18.80 4.51 5.94
N TRP A 31 19.88 3.86 5.51
CA TRP A 31 21.05 3.57 6.36
C TRP A 31 21.82 4.84 6.76
N TRP A 32 21.84 5.85 5.89
CA TRP A 32 22.57 7.09 6.15
C TRP A 32 21.87 7.95 7.21
N MET A 33 20.53 7.93 7.24
CA MET A 33 19.76 8.59 8.30
C MET A 33 20.03 7.94 9.66
N GLU A 34 20.10 6.61 9.69
CA GLU A 34 20.47 5.88 10.89
C GLU A 34 21.88 6.23 11.38
N LEU A 35 22.86 6.32 10.47
CA LEU A 35 24.22 6.76 10.81
C LEU A 35 24.20 8.15 11.45
N ILE A 36 23.43 9.10 10.89
CA ILE A 36 23.28 10.44 11.46
C ILE A 36 22.71 10.37 12.88
N LEU A 37 21.68 9.54 13.13
CA LEU A 37 21.06 9.39 14.44
C LEU A 37 22.03 8.75 15.47
N VAL A 38 22.79 7.73 15.07
CA VAL A 38 23.82 7.10 15.92
C VAL A 38 24.91 8.11 16.27
N PHE A 39 25.38 8.88 15.29
CA PHE A 39 26.36 9.95 15.52
C PHE A 39 25.81 11.02 16.46
N LEU A 40 24.54 11.39 16.31
CA LEU A 40 23.86 12.33 17.19
C LEU A 40 23.81 11.83 18.65
N CYS A 41 23.41 10.58 18.83
CA CYS A 41 23.37 9.92 20.13
C CYS A 41 24.77 9.90 20.76
N SER A 42 25.81 9.60 19.97
CA SER A 42 27.20 9.58 20.41
C SER A 42 27.68 10.95 20.88
N ILE A 43 27.32 12.03 20.18
CA ILE A 43 27.61 13.41 20.61
C ILE A 43 26.94 13.71 21.95
N PHE A 44 25.66 13.37 22.11
CA PHE A 44 24.97 13.61 23.38
C PHE A 44 25.61 12.84 24.54
N MET A 45 26.00 11.58 24.32
CA MET A 45 26.73 10.79 25.31
C MET A 45 28.09 11.40 25.66
N TYR A 46 28.88 11.79 24.66
CA TYR A 46 30.18 12.43 24.87
C TYR A 46 30.06 13.73 25.68
N ASN A 47 29.08 14.57 25.36
CA ASN A 47 28.84 15.84 26.05
C ASN A 47 28.52 15.66 27.54
N ILE A 48 27.85 14.56 27.92
CA ILE A 48 27.58 14.25 29.34
C ILE A 48 28.90 14.15 30.13
N PHE A 49 29.89 13.44 29.59
CA PHE A 49 31.17 13.25 30.25
C PHE A 49 32.06 14.47 30.14
N GLN A 50 32.17 15.07 28.95
CA GLN A 50 33.11 16.17 28.73
C GLN A 50 32.71 17.44 29.50
N TYR A 51 31.41 17.75 29.57
CA TYR A 51 30.93 18.88 30.36
C TYR A 51 30.59 18.51 31.81
N LYS A 52 30.86 17.27 32.23
CA LYS A 52 30.58 16.73 33.56
C LYS A 52 29.15 17.05 34.02
N LEU A 53 28.17 16.73 33.16
CA LEU A 53 26.76 17.08 33.39
C LEU A 53 26.16 16.34 34.60
N TYR A 54 26.81 15.27 35.05
CA TYR A 54 26.44 14.52 36.26
C TYR A 54 26.58 15.32 37.57
N HIS A 55 27.16 16.52 37.56
CA HIS A 55 27.17 17.38 38.74
C HIS A 55 25.77 17.94 39.06
N LEU A 56 25.42 18.01 40.35
CA LEU A 56 24.11 18.47 40.87
C LEU A 56 23.64 19.83 40.31
N ARG A 57 24.57 20.74 40.01
CA ARG A 57 24.24 22.07 39.45
C ARG A 57 23.80 22.02 37.98
N LYS A 58 24.12 20.94 37.26
CA LYS A 58 23.86 20.74 35.82
C LYS A 58 22.80 19.68 35.55
N VAL A 59 22.12 19.20 36.59
CA VAL A 59 21.02 18.22 36.51
C VAL A 59 19.95 18.57 35.46
N PRO A 60 19.51 19.84 35.30
CA PRO A 60 18.57 20.17 34.22
C PRO A 60 19.10 19.81 32.83
N VAL A 61 20.38 20.13 32.56
CA VAL A 61 21.03 19.88 31.27
C VAL A 61 21.33 18.39 31.08
N LEU A 62 21.63 17.66 32.16
CA LEU A 62 21.79 16.21 32.14
C LEU A 62 20.49 15.53 31.70
N PHE A 63 19.36 15.86 32.33
CA PHE A 63 18.06 15.31 31.98
C PHE A 63 17.66 15.64 30.53
N LEU A 64 18.05 16.81 30.02
CA LEU A 64 17.86 17.17 28.62
C LEU A 64 18.62 16.21 27.69
N HIS A 65 19.91 15.96 27.94
CA HIS A 65 20.72 15.07 27.10
C HIS A 65 20.23 13.62 27.18
N LEU A 66 19.91 13.15 28.38
CA LEU A 66 19.32 11.83 28.59
C LEU A 66 18.01 11.67 27.81
N SER A 67 17.15 12.70 27.77
CA SER A 67 15.90 12.65 27.01
C SER A 67 16.15 12.35 25.53
N PHE A 68 17.09 13.05 24.88
CA PHE A 68 17.39 12.83 23.47
C PHE A 68 18.01 11.46 23.22
N ILE A 69 18.88 10.97 24.11
CA ILE A 69 19.47 9.63 24.02
C ILE A 69 18.36 8.57 24.08
N PHE A 70 17.48 8.63 25.07
CA PHE A 70 16.39 7.67 25.21
C PHE A 70 15.39 7.76 24.04
N ILE A 71 15.07 8.95 23.55
CA ILE A 71 14.19 9.09 22.38
C ILE A 71 14.81 8.45 21.14
N ILE A 72 16.11 8.67 20.87
CA ILE A 72 16.80 8.10 19.71
C ILE A 72 16.90 6.57 19.83
N ILE A 73 17.28 6.05 21.00
CA ILE A 73 17.37 4.61 21.25
C ILE A 73 15.98 3.96 21.13
N GLY A 74 14.96 4.58 21.73
CA GLY A 74 13.58 4.13 21.67
C GLY A 74 13.07 4.07 20.22
N ALA A 75 13.33 5.10 19.42
CA ALA A 75 13.00 5.11 17.99
C ALA A 75 13.71 3.99 17.21
N GLY A 76 14.97 3.69 17.55
CA GLY A 76 15.70 2.55 16.99
C GLY A 76 15.06 1.21 17.35
N ILE A 77 14.66 1.02 18.61
CA ILE A 77 13.95 -0.19 19.05
C ILE A 77 12.63 -0.34 18.29
N THR A 78 11.81 0.71 18.23
CA THR A 78 10.55 0.71 17.48
C THR A 78 10.80 0.28 16.03
N ARG A 79 11.77 0.89 15.34
CA ARG A 79 12.06 0.58 13.93
C ARG A 79 12.36 -0.90 13.65
N TYR A 80 13.09 -1.58 14.53
CA TYR A 80 13.57 -2.93 14.28
C TYR A 80 12.72 -4.04 14.91
N VAL A 81 11.95 -3.71 15.94
CA VAL A 81 11.21 -4.70 16.75
C VAL A 81 9.70 -4.50 16.65
N SER A 82 9.21 -3.31 16.28
CA SER A 82 7.78 -3.06 16.24
C SER A 82 7.09 -3.89 15.15
N GLU A 83 5.88 -4.31 15.45
CA GLU A 83 4.94 -4.79 14.44
C GLU A 83 3.79 -3.80 14.36
N GLU A 84 3.50 -3.34 13.14
CA GLU A 84 2.43 -2.40 12.86
C GLU A 84 1.50 -2.97 11.79
N GLY A 85 0.24 -2.56 11.85
CA GLY A 85 -0.75 -2.99 10.88
C GLY A 85 -2.13 -2.41 11.11
N VAL A 86 -3.07 -2.92 10.35
CA VAL A 86 -4.45 -2.48 10.33
C VAL A 86 -5.36 -3.69 10.50
N MET A 87 -6.34 -3.56 11.38
CA MET A 87 -7.38 -4.53 11.63
C MET A 87 -8.72 -3.92 11.23
N ARG A 88 -9.44 -4.60 10.34
CA ARG A 88 -10.81 -4.23 9.98
C ARG A 88 -11.78 -5.18 10.66
N ILE A 89 -12.81 -4.66 11.29
CA ILE A 89 -13.83 -5.48 11.97
C ILE A 89 -15.20 -4.94 11.57
N ARG A 90 -16.10 -5.85 11.17
CA ARG A 90 -17.51 -5.52 10.90
C ARG A 90 -18.32 -5.61 12.18
N GLU A 91 -19.38 -4.83 12.29
CA GLU A 91 -20.28 -4.92 13.44
C GLU A 91 -20.86 -6.34 13.58
N GLY A 92 -20.93 -6.84 14.80
CA GLY A 92 -21.38 -8.20 15.09
C GLY A 92 -20.39 -9.30 14.68
N SER A 93 -19.16 -8.96 14.33
CA SER A 93 -18.13 -9.94 13.93
C SER A 93 -16.94 -9.98 14.89
N LEU A 94 -16.35 -11.18 14.99
CA LEU A 94 -15.09 -11.42 15.70
C LEU A 94 -13.93 -11.34 14.71
N ASN A 95 -12.87 -10.64 15.07
CA ASN A 95 -11.60 -10.70 14.37
C ASN A 95 -10.43 -10.92 15.35
N ASN A 96 -9.55 -11.86 15.02
CA ASN A 96 -8.32 -12.16 15.75
C ASN A 96 -7.07 -12.00 14.87
N GLN A 97 -7.17 -11.25 13.77
CA GLN A 97 -6.10 -11.07 12.80
C GLN A 97 -5.99 -9.62 12.34
N PHE A 98 -4.78 -9.20 11.99
CA PHE A 98 -4.52 -7.88 11.40
C PHE A 98 -3.58 -8.00 10.20
N ILE A 99 -3.66 -7.03 9.30
CA ILE A 99 -2.84 -6.96 8.09
C ILE A 99 -1.65 -6.05 8.37
N SER A 100 -0.43 -6.49 8.10
CA SER A 100 0.78 -5.70 8.36
C SER A 100 0.85 -4.43 7.52
N SER A 101 1.43 -3.36 8.07
CA SER A 101 1.73 -2.13 7.31
C SER A 101 2.88 -2.33 6.32
N ASN A 102 3.82 -3.22 6.62
CA ASN A 102 4.96 -3.53 5.75
C ASN A 102 4.54 -4.53 4.67
N GLN A 103 5.15 -4.42 3.49
CA GLN A 103 4.92 -5.28 2.35
C GLN A 103 6.00 -6.36 2.27
N PHE A 104 5.62 -7.55 1.82
CA PHE A 104 6.51 -8.69 1.71
C PHE A 104 6.41 -9.30 0.32
N LEU A 105 7.56 -9.69 -0.23
CA LEU A 105 7.64 -10.69 -1.28
C LEU A 105 7.76 -12.06 -0.62
N GLU A 106 6.66 -12.82 -0.65
CA GLU A 106 6.63 -14.20 -0.20
C GLU A 106 6.83 -15.13 -1.39
N PHE A 107 7.68 -16.13 -1.21
CA PHE A 107 7.94 -17.13 -2.23
C PHE A 107 7.99 -18.52 -1.61
N LYS A 108 7.16 -19.40 -2.15
CA LYS A 108 7.13 -20.82 -1.83
C LYS A 108 7.53 -21.61 -3.07
N ILE A 109 8.42 -22.57 -2.88
CA ILE A 109 8.94 -23.44 -3.94
C ILE A 109 8.74 -24.88 -3.45
N HIS A 110 8.15 -25.74 -4.26
CA HIS A 110 8.03 -27.16 -3.93
C HIS A 110 8.18 -28.05 -5.16
N ASP A 111 8.72 -29.25 -4.98
CA ASP A 111 8.84 -30.29 -6.01
C ASP A 111 7.73 -31.36 -5.91
N GLY A 112 6.90 -31.28 -4.88
CA GLY A 112 5.84 -32.26 -4.58
C GLY A 112 6.11 -33.07 -3.32
N GLU A 113 7.36 -33.15 -2.88
CA GLU A 113 7.77 -33.83 -1.64
C GLU A 113 8.30 -32.82 -0.61
N ASP A 114 9.21 -31.96 -1.04
CA ASP A 114 9.84 -30.94 -0.21
C ASP A 114 9.32 -29.54 -0.56
N GLN A 115 9.34 -28.67 0.46
CA GLN A 115 8.95 -27.27 0.32
C GLN A 115 9.99 -26.33 0.92
N TYR A 116 10.24 -25.23 0.22
CA TYR A 116 11.02 -24.10 0.71
C TYR A 116 10.10 -22.89 0.82
N LEU A 117 10.15 -22.23 1.98
CA LEU A 117 9.40 -21.01 2.27
C LEU A 117 10.41 -19.90 2.54
N GLY A 118 10.31 -18.83 1.77
CA GLY A 118 11.11 -17.63 1.96
C GLY A 118 10.25 -16.38 1.90
N GLN A 119 10.72 -15.33 2.55
CA GLN A 119 10.10 -14.02 2.52
C GLN A 119 11.16 -12.94 2.53
N LYS A 120 10.85 -11.81 1.89
CA LYS A 120 11.65 -10.59 1.96
C LYS A 120 10.74 -9.41 2.19
N GLU A 121 11.03 -8.63 3.22
CA GLU A 121 10.37 -7.35 3.42
C GLU A 121 10.81 -6.35 2.35
N LEU A 122 9.85 -5.62 1.79
CA LEU A 122 10.05 -4.64 0.75
C LEU A 122 9.39 -3.32 1.15
N LEU A 123 10.05 -2.22 0.78
CA LEU A 123 9.52 -0.86 0.80
C LEU A 123 9.77 -0.25 -0.59
N PRO A 124 9.14 -0.80 -1.64
CA PRO A 124 9.38 -0.33 -2.98
C PRO A 124 8.77 1.06 -3.14
N SER A 125 9.50 1.90 -3.87
CA SER A 125 9.05 3.24 -4.24
C SER A 125 9.56 3.56 -5.64
N SER A 126 8.80 4.35 -6.36
CA SER A 126 9.02 4.64 -7.78
C SER A 126 10.21 5.56 -8.02
N ILE A 127 10.69 6.22 -6.96
CA ILE A 127 11.88 7.09 -6.99
C ILE A 127 13.11 6.42 -6.38
N THR A 128 12.95 5.31 -5.64
CA THR A 128 14.09 4.57 -5.08
C THR A 128 14.69 3.62 -6.10
N ASN A 129 16.02 3.47 -6.04
CA ASN A 129 16.73 2.45 -6.80
C ASN A 129 16.53 1.09 -6.12
N ASN A 130 15.34 0.52 -6.27
CA ASN A 130 15.00 -0.77 -5.72
C ASN A 130 15.87 -1.80 -6.43
N LYS A 131 16.83 -2.40 -5.73
CA LYS A 131 17.65 -3.49 -6.26
C LYS A 131 17.71 -4.58 -5.24
N PHE A 132 17.22 -5.76 -5.61
CA PHE A 132 17.43 -6.96 -4.82
C PHE A 132 17.66 -8.17 -5.70
N THR A 133 18.45 -9.06 -5.12
CA THR A 133 18.69 -10.41 -5.64
C THR A 133 18.58 -11.34 -4.46
N ILE A 134 17.74 -12.37 -4.57
CA ILE A 134 17.56 -13.39 -3.55
C ILE A 134 18.05 -14.71 -4.15
N PRO A 135 19.26 -15.17 -3.77
CA PRO A 135 19.71 -16.51 -4.13
C PRO A 135 19.00 -17.52 -3.23
N VAL A 136 18.36 -18.51 -3.85
CA VAL A 136 17.67 -19.60 -3.17
C VAL A 136 18.29 -20.91 -3.62
N LYS A 137 18.82 -21.68 -2.66
CA LYS A 137 19.30 -23.04 -2.90
C LYS A 137 18.21 -24.01 -2.49
N PHE A 138 17.59 -24.67 -3.45
CA PHE A 138 16.59 -25.70 -3.21
C PHE A 138 17.11 -27.04 -3.75
N LYS A 139 17.60 -27.89 -2.85
CA LYS A 139 18.34 -29.12 -3.20
C LYS A 139 19.48 -28.84 -4.21
N HIS A 140 19.34 -29.35 -5.43
CA HIS A 140 20.30 -29.19 -6.52
C HIS A 140 19.96 -28.01 -7.46
N HIS A 141 18.81 -27.35 -7.24
CA HIS A 141 18.36 -26.22 -8.02
C HIS A 141 18.92 -24.91 -7.44
N GLN A 142 19.68 -24.19 -8.26
CA GLN A 142 20.04 -22.80 -7.98
C GLN A 142 18.96 -21.90 -8.58
N ILE A 143 18.22 -21.26 -7.69
CA ILE A 143 17.11 -20.37 -8.04
C ILE A 143 17.52 -18.95 -7.66
N LYS A 144 17.22 -17.99 -8.53
CA LYS A 144 17.54 -16.58 -8.30
C LYS A 144 16.30 -15.76 -8.57
N ILE A 145 15.89 -14.95 -7.58
CA ILE A 145 14.80 -13.99 -7.72
C ILE A 145 15.42 -12.59 -7.77
N GLU A 146 15.25 -11.89 -8.90
CA GLU A 146 15.79 -10.54 -9.10
C GLU A 146 14.67 -9.53 -9.30
N TYR A 147 14.89 -8.32 -8.78
CA TYR A 147 14.03 -7.18 -9.09
C TYR A 147 14.20 -6.74 -10.54
N ILE A 148 13.09 -6.48 -11.24
CA ILE A 148 13.10 -5.83 -12.56
C ILE A 148 12.57 -4.40 -12.43
N ASP A 149 11.33 -4.26 -11.96
CA ASP A 149 10.64 -2.96 -11.94
C ASP A 149 9.52 -2.93 -10.89
N PHE A 150 9.14 -1.73 -10.49
CA PHE A 150 8.04 -1.46 -9.58
C PHE A 150 7.21 -0.30 -10.12
N ILE A 151 5.92 -0.56 -10.31
CA ILE A 151 4.99 0.38 -10.92
C ILE A 151 3.82 0.52 -9.94
N HIS A 152 3.79 1.64 -9.22
CA HIS A 152 2.61 1.99 -8.43
C HIS A 152 1.45 2.38 -9.34
N ASP A 153 0.21 2.12 -8.92
CA ASP A 153 -1.00 2.46 -9.67
C ASP A 153 -0.89 2.15 -11.17
N PRO A 154 -0.61 0.89 -11.56
CA PRO A 154 -0.31 0.53 -12.94
C PRO A 154 -1.56 0.75 -13.79
N VAL A 155 -1.41 1.63 -14.78
CA VAL A 155 -2.39 1.83 -15.84
C VAL A 155 -1.74 1.43 -17.15
N ASP A 156 -2.48 0.67 -17.96
CA ASP A 156 -2.00 0.25 -19.25
C ASP A 156 -1.85 1.46 -20.17
N LYS A 157 -0.61 1.76 -20.55
CA LYS A 157 -0.30 2.78 -21.53
C LYS A 157 0.04 2.10 -22.86
N LEU A 158 -0.68 2.52 -23.88
CA LEU A 158 -0.42 2.07 -25.24
C LEU A 158 0.86 2.70 -25.79
N VAL A 159 1.79 1.85 -26.25
CA VAL A 159 3.02 2.25 -26.94
C VAL A 159 2.94 1.76 -28.39
N GLN A 160 3.01 2.69 -29.33
CA GLN A 160 2.89 2.44 -30.77
C GLN A 160 4.26 2.21 -31.42
N ASN A 161 4.25 1.66 -32.64
CA ASN A 161 5.43 1.47 -33.49
C ASN A 161 6.49 0.53 -32.88
N VAL A 162 6.04 -0.54 -32.20
CA VAL A 162 6.94 -1.56 -31.66
C VAL A 162 7.06 -2.72 -32.65
N LEU A 163 8.30 -3.15 -32.95
CA LEU A 163 8.59 -4.36 -33.72
C LEU A 163 7.89 -5.56 -33.04
N ASN A 164 7.08 -6.32 -33.80
CA ASN A 164 6.23 -7.42 -33.31
C ASN A 164 5.08 -7.02 -32.36
N GLY A 165 4.61 -5.77 -32.41
CA GLY A 165 3.41 -5.37 -31.65
C GLY A 165 2.13 -6.01 -32.19
N SER A 166 1.15 -6.23 -31.34
CA SER A 166 -0.18 -6.72 -31.73
C SER A 166 -1.08 -5.58 -32.21
N ASN A 167 -2.14 -5.90 -32.95
CA ASN A 167 -3.21 -4.93 -33.19
C ASN A 167 -4.04 -4.77 -31.91
N ILE A 168 -4.37 -3.54 -31.54
CA ILE A 168 -5.09 -3.20 -30.31
C ILE A 168 -6.26 -2.29 -30.64
N LEU A 169 -7.41 -2.57 -30.02
CA LEU A 169 -8.63 -1.78 -30.15
C LEU A 169 -8.86 -0.98 -28.85
N GLU A 170 -9.06 0.34 -28.97
CA GLU A 170 -9.38 1.25 -27.85
C GLU A 170 -10.88 1.57 -27.82
N LEU A 171 -11.52 1.18 -26.71
CA LEU A 171 -12.92 1.42 -26.41
C LEU A 171 -13.02 2.42 -25.27
N ILE A 172 -13.94 3.39 -25.36
CA ILE A 172 -14.25 4.27 -24.23
C ILE A 172 -15.52 3.74 -23.56
N ILE A 173 -15.45 3.54 -22.25
CA ILE A 173 -16.57 3.11 -21.41
C ILE A 173 -16.72 4.00 -20.17
N PRO A 174 -17.89 4.05 -19.53
CA PRO A 174 -18.05 4.68 -18.23
C PRO A 174 -17.22 3.96 -17.16
N SER A 175 -16.51 4.74 -16.34
CA SER A 175 -15.78 4.21 -15.18
C SER A 175 -16.72 4.01 -13.98
N SER A 176 -16.42 3.03 -13.13
CA SER A 176 -17.16 2.79 -11.88
C SER A 176 -17.06 3.94 -10.87
N ALA A 177 -16.00 4.75 -10.94
CA ALA A 177 -15.78 5.93 -10.10
C ALA A 177 -16.38 7.23 -10.68
N GLY A 178 -17.12 7.13 -11.80
CA GLY A 178 -17.63 8.28 -12.55
C GLY A 178 -16.68 8.76 -13.66
N GLY A 179 -17.25 9.33 -14.72
CA GLY A 179 -16.49 9.75 -15.92
C GLY A 179 -16.28 8.63 -16.95
N MET A 180 -15.43 8.89 -17.94
CA MET A 180 -15.13 7.97 -19.04
C MET A 180 -13.68 7.45 -18.94
N GLN A 181 -13.47 6.16 -19.18
CA GLN A 181 -12.15 5.53 -19.20
C GLN A 181 -11.90 4.79 -20.53
N SER A 182 -10.64 4.73 -20.95
CA SER A 182 -10.22 3.94 -22.11
C SER A 182 -9.90 2.51 -21.68
N GLU A 183 -10.46 1.55 -22.40
CA GLU A 183 -10.18 0.12 -22.30
C GLU A 183 -9.53 -0.37 -23.58
N TYR A 184 -8.51 -1.22 -23.43
CA TYR A 184 -7.76 -1.79 -24.55
C TYR A 184 -8.01 -3.30 -24.67
N ILE A 185 -8.27 -3.77 -25.89
CA ILE A 185 -8.44 -5.18 -26.24
C ILE A 185 -7.38 -5.55 -27.29
N LEU A 186 -6.59 -6.59 -27.02
CA LEU A 186 -5.58 -7.09 -27.95
C LEU A 186 -6.23 -8.02 -28.98
N GLU A 187 -5.68 -8.06 -30.19
CA GLU A 187 -6.11 -9.00 -31.23
C GLU A 187 -5.95 -10.46 -30.76
N ASN A 188 -6.92 -11.30 -31.12
CA ASN A 188 -7.03 -12.70 -30.70
C ASN A 188 -7.20 -12.88 -29.18
N THR A 189 -7.73 -11.87 -28.48
CA THR A 189 -8.02 -11.95 -27.03
C THR A 189 -9.47 -11.58 -26.72
N GLN A 190 -9.90 -11.92 -25.50
CA GLN A 190 -11.19 -11.58 -24.93
C GLN A 190 -10.98 -10.86 -23.60
N LYS A 191 -11.76 -9.80 -23.36
CA LYS A 191 -11.74 -9.02 -22.13
C LYS A 191 -13.17 -8.83 -21.62
N ASN A 192 -13.36 -8.98 -20.32
CA ASN A 192 -14.63 -8.65 -19.68
C ASN A 192 -14.64 -7.17 -19.28
N ILE A 193 -15.57 -6.40 -19.84
CA ILE A 193 -15.67 -4.95 -19.66
C ILE A 193 -17.03 -4.65 -19.04
N ASN A 194 -17.07 -4.20 -17.77
CA ASN A 194 -18.31 -3.95 -17.02
C ASN A 194 -19.30 -5.14 -17.06
N ASN A 195 -18.83 -6.38 -16.85
CA ASN A 195 -19.64 -7.60 -16.98
C ASN A 195 -20.16 -7.88 -18.41
N LEU A 196 -19.58 -7.27 -19.45
CA LEU A 196 -19.85 -7.59 -20.85
C LEU A 196 -18.60 -8.28 -21.43
N SER A 197 -18.78 -9.49 -21.93
CA SER A 197 -17.68 -10.22 -22.55
C SER A 197 -17.42 -9.74 -23.98
N VAL A 198 -16.30 -9.05 -24.22
CA VAL A 198 -15.91 -8.52 -25.53
C VAL A 198 -14.69 -9.25 -26.08
N SER A 199 -14.76 -9.77 -27.30
CA SER A 199 -13.61 -10.38 -28.00
C SER A 199 -13.22 -9.59 -29.24
N PHE A 200 -11.92 -9.64 -29.61
CA PHE A 200 -11.41 -9.00 -30.82
C PHE A 200 -10.67 -10.00 -31.72
N ASN A 201 -11.17 -10.22 -32.94
CA ASN A 201 -10.67 -11.20 -33.92
C ASN A 201 -10.53 -12.62 -33.32
N LEU A 202 -11.41 -12.98 -32.38
CA LEU A 202 -11.35 -14.24 -31.68
C LEU A 202 -12.74 -14.88 -31.71
N ASP A 203 -12.82 -15.98 -32.45
CA ASP A 203 -14.03 -16.77 -32.65
C ASP A 203 -14.32 -17.62 -31.40
N LEU A 204 -14.80 -16.95 -30.37
CA LEU A 204 -15.30 -17.52 -29.11
C LEU A 204 -16.74 -17.06 -28.89
N ASP A 205 -17.47 -17.77 -28.04
CA ASP A 205 -18.88 -17.49 -27.67
C ASP A 205 -19.04 -16.24 -26.78
N SER A 206 -18.39 -15.14 -27.14
CA SER A 206 -18.44 -13.85 -26.45
C SER A 206 -19.79 -13.16 -26.68
N GLU A 207 -20.15 -12.22 -25.79
CA GLU A 207 -21.41 -11.47 -25.90
C GLU A 207 -21.34 -10.40 -26.98
N LEU A 208 -20.15 -9.82 -27.17
CA LEU A 208 -19.82 -8.87 -28.22
C LEU A 208 -18.54 -9.30 -28.93
N HIS A 209 -18.66 -9.84 -30.14
CA HIS A 209 -17.53 -10.20 -30.97
C HIS A 209 -17.22 -9.08 -31.95
N ILE A 210 -16.04 -8.48 -31.84
CA ILE A 210 -15.55 -7.46 -32.76
C ILE A 210 -14.52 -8.11 -33.67
N PHE A 211 -14.62 -7.87 -34.97
CA PHE A 211 -13.64 -8.37 -35.92
C PHE A 211 -13.32 -7.34 -37.01
N LYS A 212 -12.18 -7.53 -37.67
CA LYS A 212 -11.70 -6.68 -38.76
C LYS A 212 -11.70 -7.49 -40.04
N GLU A 213 -12.41 -6.99 -41.05
CA GLU A 213 -12.46 -7.57 -42.40
C GLU A 213 -12.05 -6.50 -43.41
N ASP A 214 -11.07 -6.83 -44.26
CA ASP A 214 -10.33 -5.95 -45.17
C ASP A 214 -9.66 -4.74 -44.49
N SER A 215 -10.45 -3.72 -44.17
CA SER A 215 -10.02 -2.47 -43.52
C SER A 215 -11.14 -1.82 -42.69
N ALA A 216 -12.28 -2.50 -42.55
CA ALA A 216 -13.40 -2.04 -41.74
C ALA A 216 -13.57 -2.94 -40.51
N PHE A 217 -13.97 -2.33 -39.41
CA PHE A 217 -14.34 -3.05 -38.19
C PHE A 217 -15.83 -3.38 -38.24
N TYR A 218 -16.16 -4.59 -37.82
CA TYR A 218 -17.51 -5.10 -37.68
C TYR A 218 -17.68 -5.68 -36.28
N PHE A 219 -18.94 -5.82 -35.86
CA PHE A 219 -19.24 -6.54 -34.63
C PHE A 219 -20.53 -7.34 -34.77
N VAL A 220 -20.62 -8.39 -33.96
CA VAL A 220 -21.82 -9.20 -33.73
C VAL A 220 -22.10 -9.19 -32.23
N SER A 221 -23.34 -8.93 -31.83
CA SER A 221 -23.79 -8.90 -30.44
C SER A 221 -24.89 -9.93 -30.23
N LYS A 222 -24.88 -10.63 -29.09
CA LYS A 222 -25.97 -11.54 -28.68
C LYS A 222 -27.26 -10.80 -28.29
N TYR A 223 -27.15 -9.50 -28.02
CA TYR A 223 -28.23 -8.62 -27.60
C TYR A 223 -28.46 -7.49 -28.62
N ASP A 224 -29.66 -6.91 -28.59
CA ASP A 224 -29.95 -5.73 -29.41
C ASP A 224 -29.07 -4.57 -28.93
N VAL A 225 -28.54 -3.79 -29.88
CA VAL A 225 -27.59 -2.72 -29.60
C VAL A 225 -28.18 -1.40 -30.03
N GLU A 226 -28.44 -0.52 -29.07
CA GLU A 226 -28.80 0.85 -29.41
C GLU A 226 -27.55 1.61 -29.84
N PHE A 227 -27.67 2.48 -30.84
CA PHE A 227 -26.58 3.36 -31.22
C PHE A 227 -27.02 4.82 -31.26
N MET A 228 -26.09 5.71 -30.98
CA MET A 228 -26.21 7.14 -31.20
C MET A 228 -24.94 7.67 -31.86
N LYS A 229 -25.06 8.17 -33.10
CA LYS A 229 -23.95 8.81 -33.80
C LYS A 229 -23.65 10.16 -33.14
N MET A 230 -22.43 10.38 -32.69
CA MET A 230 -22.09 11.62 -31.98
C MET A 230 -22.07 12.85 -32.89
N SER A 231 -21.91 12.67 -34.21
CA SER A 231 -21.84 13.77 -35.18
C SER A 231 -23.17 14.47 -35.43
N ASN A 232 -24.27 13.72 -35.46
CA ASN A 232 -25.61 14.22 -35.80
C ASN A 232 -26.71 13.75 -34.84
N GLN A 233 -26.33 13.10 -33.74
CA GLN A 233 -27.23 12.51 -32.74
C GLN A 233 -28.26 11.53 -33.30
N ALA A 234 -28.04 10.99 -34.51
CA ALA A 234 -28.93 10.00 -35.08
C ALA A 234 -28.92 8.73 -34.23
N LYS A 235 -30.11 8.27 -33.85
CA LYS A 235 -30.32 7.08 -33.02
C LYS A 235 -30.94 5.94 -33.82
N GLY A 236 -30.70 4.72 -33.37
CA GLY A 236 -31.37 3.53 -33.90
C GLY A 236 -31.04 2.30 -33.08
N VAL A 237 -31.63 1.18 -33.47
CA VAL A 237 -31.42 -0.13 -32.84
C VAL A 237 -30.86 -1.08 -33.89
N LEU A 238 -29.80 -1.78 -33.53
CA LEU A 238 -29.17 -2.83 -34.33
C LEU A 238 -29.61 -4.18 -33.77
N VAL A 239 -30.13 -5.03 -34.64
CA VAL A 239 -30.70 -6.33 -34.26
C VAL A 239 -29.60 -7.29 -33.80
N LYS A 240 -29.84 -8.03 -32.72
CA LYS A 240 -28.94 -9.09 -32.25
C LYS A 240 -28.60 -10.14 -33.31
N ASN A 241 -27.47 -10.83 -33.12
CA ASN A 241 -26.96 -11.93 -33.95
C ASN A 241 -26.81 -11.59 -35.45
N THR A 242 -26.67 -10.31 -35.78
CA THR A 242 -26.39 -9.85 -37.15
C THR A 242 -25.12 -9.02 -37.18
N THR A 243 -24.44 -9.04 -38.32
CA THR A 243 -23.17 -8.33 -38.50
C THR A 243 -23.43 -6.85 -38.77
N HIS A 244 -22.88 -6.00 -37.92
CA HIS A 244 -23.00 -4.55 -38.04
C HIS A 244 -21.64 -3.89 -38.19
N LYS A 245 -21.58 -2.80 -38.96
CA LYS A 245 -20.35 -2.01 -39.10
C LYS A 245 -20.06 -1.25 -37.79
N PHE A 246 -18.84 -1.40 -37.29
CA PHE A 246 -18.37 -0.74 -36.08
C PHE A 246 -17.71 0.60 -36.42
N ASN A 247 -18.47 1.68 -36.26
CA ASN A 247 -18.05 3.02 -36.63
C ASN A 247 -17.46 3.77 -35.42
N LYS A 248 -16.38 4.51 -35.66
CA LYS A 248 -15.82 5.44 -34.68
C LYS A 248 -16.82 6.56 -34.35
N LYS A 249 -16.68 7.20 -33.18
CA LYS A 249 -17.53 8.31 -32.72
C LYS A 249 -19.03 7.98 -32.71
N THR A 250 -19.36 6.71 -32.46
CA THR A 250 -20.72 6.24 -32.26
C THR A 250 -20.80 5.63 -30.88
N LEU A 251 -21.77 6.07 -30.09
CA LEU A 251 -22.09 5.48 -28.81
C LEU A 251 -22.93 4.24 -29.07
N TYR A 252 -22.48 3.08 -28.60
CA TYR A 252 -23.21 1.82 -28.63
C TYR A 252 -23.62 1.47 -27.20
N THR A 253 -24.89 1.10 -27.00
CA THR A 253 -25.42 0.71 -25.70
C THR A 253 -25.88 -0.75 -25.77
N VAL A 254 -25.24 -1.61 -24.97
CA VAL A 254 -25.53 -3.05 -24.89
C VAL A 254 -25.84 -3.39 -23.45
N LEU A 255 -27.05 -3.90 -23.14
CA LEU A 255 -27.49 -4.17 -21.75
C LEU A 255 -27.24 -2.98 -20.80
N ASP A 256 -27.66 -1.78 -21.21
CA ASP A 256 -27.46 -0.50 -20.50
C ASP A 256 -25.98 -0.07 -20.33
N LYS A 257 -25.03 -0.76 -20.99
CA LYS A 257 -23.60 -0.43 -20.93
C LYS A 257 -23.20 0.35 -22.17
N ASN A 258 -22.69 1.54 -21.94
CA ASN A 258 -22.21 2.45 -22.97
C ASN A 258 -20.79 2.10 -23.41
N LEU A 259 -20.57 2.06 -24.72
CA LEU A 259 -19.31 1.72 -25.36
C LEU A 259 -19.08 2.62 -26.59
N VAL A 260 -17.88 3.17 -26.75
CA VAL A 260 -17.51 3.98 -27.92
C VAL A 260 -16.24 3.45 -28.54
N PHE A 261 -16.28 3.15 -29.84
CA PHE A 261 -15.06 2.88 -30.59
C PHE A 261 -14.29 4.18 -30.84
N LYS A 262 -13.09 4.30 -30.27
CA LYS A 262 -12.26 5.51 -30.40
C LYS A 262 -11.19 5.33 -31.46
N ASN A 263 -10.26 4.39 -31.24
CA ASN A 263 -9.08 4.21 -32.06
C ASN A 263 -8.71 2.73 -32.20
N ASP A 264 -7.99 2.43 -33.27
CA ASP A 264 -7.30 1.18 -33.52
C ASP A 264 -5.82 1.47 -33.69
N PHE A 265 -4.98 0.59 -33.17
CA PHE A 265 -3.53 0.73 -33.22
C PHE A 265 -2.91 -0.54 -33.78
N ASN A 266 -2.08 -0.39 -34.81
CA ASN A 266 -1.29 -1.49 -35.35
C ASN A 266 0.11 -1.47 -34.74
N ASN A 267 0.73 -2.64 -34.57
CA ASN A 267 2.08 -2.77 -33.99
C ASN A 267 2.23 -2.04 -32.65
N ALA A 268 1.27 -2.25 -31.74
CA ALA A 268 1.25 -1.63 -30.43
C ALA A 268 1.40 -2.67 -29.32
N ILE A 269 1.97 -2.24 -28.19
CA ILE A 269 2.10 -3.05 -26.96
C ILE A 269 1.55 -2.23 -25.80
N LEU A 270 0.80 -2.88 -24.92
CA LEU A 270 0.41 -2.29 -23.63
C LEU A 270 1.60 -2.40 -22.68
N LYS A 271 2.10 -1.26 -22.22
CA LYS A 271 3.06 -1.19 -21.12
C LYS A 271 2.38 -0.55 -19.93
N SER A 272 2.38 -1.24 -18.80
CA SER A 272 1.92 -0.64 -17.55
C SER A 272 2.84 0.52 -17.18
N LYS A 273 2.25 1.65 -16.79
CA LYS A 273 2.95 2.82 -16.24
C LYS A 273 2.14 3.36 -15.08
N SER A 274 2.80 3.98 -14.11
CA SER A 274 2.12 4.63 -13.00
C SER A 274 1.16 5.72 -13.45
N PHE A 275 -0.05 5.70 -12.88
CA PHE A 275 -1.10 6.69 -13.15
C PHE A 275 -0.69 8.11 -12.74
N GLY A 276 -0.02 8.24 -11.59
CA GLY A 276 0.41 9.51 -11.02
C GLY A 276 1.84 9.49 -10.50
N ILE A 277 2.27 10.61 -9.90
CA ILE A 277 3.58 10.69 -9.21
C ILE A 277 3.47 10.12 -7.79
N LYS A 278 2.37 10.41 -7.10
CA LYS A 278 2.06 9.88 -5.77
C LYS A 278 1.37 8.53 -5.89
N ASN A 279 1.68 7.63 -4.96
CA ASN A 279 0.99 6.36 -4.81
C ASN A 279 -0.36 6.56 -4.11
N ASP A 280 -1.42 5.96 -4.66
CA ASP A 280 -2.72 5.79 -4.03
C ASP A 280 -2.78 4.42 -3.32
N ASP A 281 -2.62 4.42 -1.99
CA ASP A 281 -2.63 3.21 -1.14
C ASP A 281 -3.90 2.33 -1.32
N THR A 282 -4.98 2.84 -1.95
CA THR A 282 -6.21 2.08 -2.21
C THR A 282 -6.16 1.21 -3.47
N LYS A 283 -5.23 1.49 -4.39
CA LYS A 283 -5.05 0.75 -5.65
C LYS A 283 -3.97 -0.30 -5.49
N LEU A 284 -3.91 -1.23 -6.45
CA LEU A 284 -2.87 -2.26 -6.48
C LEU A 284 -1.60 -1.70 -7.11
N ASP A 285 -0.44 -2.05 -6.57
CA ASP A 285 0.85 -1.83 -7.21
C ASP A 285 1.27 -3.10 -8.00
N LEU A 286 2.19 -2.94 -8.95
CA LEU A 286 2.78 -4.02 -9.72
C LEU A 286 4.28 -4.14 -9.43
N LEU A 287 4.70 -5.29 -8.91
CA LEU A 287 6.10 -5.69 -8.74
C LEU A 287 6.47 -6.69 -9.83
N LYS A 288 7.45 -6.33 -10.67
CA LYS A 288 8.02 -7.22 -11.69
C LYS A 288 9.30 -7.86 -11.18
N ILE A 289 9.33 -9.19 -11.19
CA ILE A 289 10.50 -9.97 -10.79
C ILE A 289 10.95 -10.90 -11.90
N LYS A 290 12.26 -11.12 -11.95
CA LYS A 290 12.88 -12.15 -12.77
C LYS A 290 13.11 -13.38 -11.91
N LEU A 291 12.58 -14.51 -12.32
CA LEU A 291 12.86 -15.80 -11.72
C LEU A 291 13.77 -16.59 -12.67
N SER A 292 14.99 -16.86 -12.22
CA SER A 292 15.96 -17.70 -12.92
C SER A 292 16.08 -19.05 -12.23
N VAL A 293 15.89 -20.13 -12.98
CA VAL A 293 16.13 -21.51 -12.51
C VAL A 293 17.14 -22.15 -13.45
N PHE A 294 18.36 -22.36 -12.96
CA PHE A 294 19.54 -22.69 -13.79
C PHE A 294 19.81 -21.63 -14.87
N ASN A 295 19.57 -21.94 -16.15
CA ASN A 295 19.81 -21.08 -17.32
C ASN A 295 18.51 -20.61 -17.99
N GLN A 296 17.35 -20.88 -17.39
CA GLN A 296 16.06 -20.41 -17.89
C GLN A 296 15.51 -19.31 -17.00
N ASP A 297 15.06 -18.25 -17.66
CA ASP A 297 14.53 -17.05 -17.03
C ASP A 297 13.05 -16.90 -17.36
N THR A 298 12.24 -16.53 -16.38
CA THR A 298 10.85 -16.10 -16.57
C THR A 298 10.59 -14.80 -15.81
N ILE A 299 9.69 -13.98 -16.34
CA ILE A 299 9.26 -12.73 -15.70
C ILE A 299 7.91 -12.99 -15.06
N VAL A 300 7.75 -12.58 -13.80
CA VAL A 300 6.51 -12.72 -13.05
C VAL A 300 6.06 -11.33 -12.60
N ASP A 301 4.81 -11.03 -12.94
CA ASP A 301 4.12 -9.79 -12.61
C ASP A 301 3.24 -10.03 -11.37
N LEU A 302 3.62 -9.45 -10.23
CA LEU A 302 2.94 -9.63 -8.95
C LEU A 302 2.18 -8.37 -8.57
N TYR A 303 0.85 -8.49 -8.46
CA TYR A 303 -0.01 -7.39 -8.04
C TYR A 303 -0.27 -7.44 -6.53
N GLY A 304 -0.15 -6.30 -5.87
CA GLY A 304 -0.45 -6.17 -4.45
C GLY A 304 -0.28 -4.75 -3.95
N SER A 305 -0.84 -4.43 -2.79
CA SER A 305 -0.69 -3.12 -2.19
C SER A 305 -0.54 -3.20 -0.68
N LYS A 306 -0.27 -2.03 -0.08
CA LYS A 306 -0.16 -1.89 1.36
C LYS A 306 -1.55 -2.03 1.99
N GLY A 307 -1.66 -2.85 3.04
CA GLY A 307 -2.91 -3.06 3.76
C GLY A 307 -3.91 -3.98 3.04
N THR A 308 -3.53 -4.58 1.91
CA THR A 308 -4.30 -5.61 1.22
C THR A 308 -3.61 -6.97 1.32
N ILE A 309 -4.40 -8.03 1.36
CA ILE A 309 -3.87 -9.41 1.41
C ILE A 309 -3.29 -9.73 0.03
N ALA A 310 -2.01 -10.10 0.01
CA ALA A 310 -1.31 -10.45 -1.22
C ALA A 310 -1.96 -11.65 -1.92
N SER A 311 -2.31 -11.49 -3.21
CA SER A 311 -2.81 -12.60 -4.03
C SER A 311 -1.66 -13.52 -4.43
N LYS A 312 -1.82 -14.83 -4.21
CA LYS A 312 -0.79 -15.82 -4.56
C LYS A 312 -0.92 -16.24 -6.01
N GLN A 313 0.16 -16.07 -6.77
CA GLN A 313 0.28 -16.57 -8.12
C GLN A 313 0.96 -17.94 -8.09
N TYR A 314 0.27 -18.94 -8.61
CA TYR A 314 0.75 -20.31 -8.71
C TYR A 314 1.13 -20.62 -10.15
N PHE A 315 2.32 -21.16 -10.35
CA PHE A 315 2.74 -21.63 -11.66
C PHE A 315 3.79 -22.74 -11.54
N LYS A 316 3.91 -23.55 -12.59
CA LYS A 316 4.94 -24.56 -12.72
C LYS A 316 6.04 -24.05 -13.65
N PHE A 317 7.29 -24.13 -13.23
CA PHE A 317 8.44 -23.73 -14.03
C PHE A 317 9.61 -24.68 -13.78
N ASN A 318 10.20 -25.23 -14.85
CA ASN A 318 11.31 -26.18 -14.79
C ASN A 318 11.08 -27.36 -13.80
N ASN A 319 9.88 -27.95 -13.89
CA ASN A 319 9.39 -29.04 -13.01
C ASN A 319 9.26 -28.71 -11.51
N LEU A 320 9.40 -27.45 -11.12
CA LEU A 320 9.12 -26.95 -9.77
C LEU A 320 7.82 -26.16 -9.75
N PHE A 321 7.11 -26.22 -8.63
CA PHE A 321 5.92 -25.42 -8.39
C PHE A 321 6.28 -24.21 -7.55
N PHE A 322 5.89 -23.04 -8.05
CA PHE A 322 6.12 -21.76 -7.41
C PHE A 322 4.79 -21.18 -6.94
N SER A 323 4.81 -20.59 -5.75
CA SER A 323 3.75 -19.74 -5.22
C SER A 323 4.40 -18.43 -4.78
N LEU A 324 4.20 -17.37 -5.57
CA LEU A 324 4.78 -16.06 -5.34
C LEU A 324 3.66 -15.06 -5.01
N SER A 325 3.89 -14.16 -4.08
CA SER A 325 2.96 -13.08 -3.77
C SER A 325 3.68 -11.84 -3.28
N TYR A 326 3.13 -10.68 -3.62
CA TYR A 326 3.61 -9.39 -3.17
C TYR A 326 2.46 -8.64 -2.48
N GLY A 327 2.71 -8.08 -1.30
CA GLY A 327 1.72 -7.28 -0.56
C GLY A 327 1.86 -7.41 0.94
N SER A 328 0.87 -6.93 1.69
CA SER A 328 0.84 -7.09 3.14
C SER A 328 0.49 -8.51 3.56
N ARG A 329 0.98 -8.92 4.73
CA ARG A 329 0.73 -10.25 5.31
C ARG A 329 -0.28 -10.18 6.44
N ILE A 330 -0.97 -11.30 6.65
CA ILE A 330 -1.87 -11.48 7.79
C ILE A 330 -1.05 -11.93 9.01
N ARG A 331 -1.34 -11.34 10.17
CA ARG A 331 -0.81 -11.74 11.47
C ARG A 331 -1.96 -12.11 12.39
N SER A 332 -1.85 -13.26 13.05
CA SER A 332 -2.81 -13.69 14.06
C SER A 332 -2.46 -13.11 15.43
N LEU A 333 -3.51 -12.75 16.17
CA LEU A 333 -3.46 -12.36 17.56
C LEU A 333 -3.75 -13.57 18.46
N PRO A 334 -3.22 -13.59 19.68
CA PRO A 334 -3.51 -14.64 20.65
C PRO A 334 -4.89 -14.48 21.32
N PHE A 335 -5.68 -13.49 20.94
CA PHE A 335 -7.02 -13.18 21.47
C PHE A 335 -7.91 -12.65 20.33
N GLY A 336 -9.22 -12.70 20.51
CA GLY A 336 -10.21 -12.13 19.60
C GLY A 336 -10.72 -10.78 20.05
N ILE A 337 -11.09 -9.93 19.09
CA ILE A 337 -11.79 -8.67 19.31
C ILE A 337 -13.12 -8.78 18.57
N PHE A 338 -14.22 -8.67 19.31
CA PHE A 338 -15.57 -8.63 18.76
C PHE A 338 -16.07 -7.19 18.74
N LEU A 339 -16.55 -6.71 17.60
CA LEU A 339 -17.15 -5.37 17.50
C LEU A 339 -18.64 -5.47 17.83
N LYS A 340 -19.05 -4.88 18.96
CA LYS A 340 -20.48 -4.82 19.33
C LYS A 340 -21.22 -3.76 18.54
N ASP A 341 -20.65 -2.56 18.51
CA ASP A 341 -21.30 -1.37 17.97
C ASP A 341 -20.24 -0.35 17.52
N PHE A 342 -20.43 0.23 16.34
CA PHE A 342 -19.63 1.33 15.82
C PHE A 342 -20.47 2.61 15.84
N GLN A 343 -19.94 3.65 16.47
CA GLN A 343 -20.62 4.92 16.66
C GLN A 343 -19.92 5.99 15.84
N LEU A 344 -20.68 6.70 15.01
CA LEU A 344 -20.23 7.84 14.23
C LEU A 344 -21.07 9.06 14.56
N GLU A 345 -20.46 10.06 15.18
CA GLU A 345 -21.06 11.38 15.37
C GLU A 345 -20.68 12.29 14.20
N ARG A 346 -21.58 13.20 13.84
CA ARG A 346 -21.40 14.17 12.76
C ARG A 346 -21.61 15.59 13.25
N TYR A 347 -21.00 16.55 12.55
CA TYR A 347 -21.28 17.96 12.81
C TYR A 347 -22.74 18.30 12.47
N PRO A 348 -23.42 19.10 13.30
CA PRO A 348 -24.78 19.54 13.01
C PRO A 348 -24.87 20.21 11.62
N GLY A 349 -25.74 19.69 10.76
CA GLY A 349 -25.95 20.23 9.41
C GLY A 349 -24.91 19.82 8.36
N SER A 350 -24.05 18.83 8.63
CA SER A 350 -23.08 18.29 7.68
C SER A 350 -22.95 16.78 7.81
N ASP A 351 -22.64 16.08 6.71
CA ASP A 351 -22.30 14.66 6.74
C ASP A 351 -20.86 14.38 7.23
N SER A 352 -20.12 15.44 7.59
CA SER A 352 -18.73 15.33 8.05
C SER A 352 -18.67 14.69 9.44
N PRO A 353 -17.81 13.67 9.63
CA PRO A 353 -17.64 13.00 10.91
C PRO A 353 -17.01 13.95 11.94
N SER A 354 -17.60 14.04 13.14
CA SER A 354 -17.06 14.78 14.28
C SER A 354 -16.28 13.88 15.23
N SER A 355 -16.78 12.67 15.48
CA SER A 355 -16.13 11.68 16.33
C SER A 355 -16.56 10.29 15.91
N PHE A 356 -15.69 9.30 16.16
CA PHE A 356 -16.05 7.90 15.96
C PHE A 356 -15.47 7.04 17.08
N ALA A 357 -16.25 6.06 17.51
CA ALA A 357 -15.95 5.18 18.61
C ALA A 357 -16.38 3.75 18.27
N SER A 358 -15.65 2.77 18.83
CA SER A 358 -15.96 1.36 18.69
C SER A 358 -16.16 0.75 20.06
N GLU A 359 -17.34 0.22 20.33
CA GLU A 359 -17.61 -0.63 21.49
C GLU A 359 -17.18 -2.05 21.15
N ILE A 360 -16.10 -2.49 21.76
CA ILE A 360 -15.52 -3.80 21.50
C ILE A 360 -15.58 -4.69 22.73
N GLN A 361 -15.50 -5.98 22.48
CA GLN A 361 -15.30 -6.99 23.50
C GLN A 361 -14.04 -7.78 23.21
N VAL A 362 -13.13 -7.79 24.17
CA VAL A 362 -11.90 -8.59 24.09
C VAL A 362 -12.22 -9.97 24.61
N LEU A 363 -11.85 -10.99 23.84
CA LEU A 363 -12.11 -12.41 24.11
C LEU A 363 -10.78 -13.16 24.13
N ASP A 364 -10.33 -13.58 25.32
CA ASP A 364 -9.10 -14.32 25.52
C ASP A 364 -9.33 -15.50 26.48
N GLY A 365 -9.77 -16.62 25.91
CA GLY A 365 -10.16 -17.81 26.67
C GLY A 365 -11.29 -17.49 27.66
N ASP A 366 -11.00 -17.64 28.95
CA ASP A 366 -11.96 -17.35 30.03
C ASP A 366 -12.06 -15.85 30.36
N THR A 367 -11.15 -15.03 29.85
CA THR A 367 -11.18 -13.58 30.10
C THR A 367 -11.94 -12.86 29.00
N GLN A 368 -13.02 -12.19 29.39
CA GLN A 368 -13.87 -11.40 28.51
C GLN A 368 -14.20 -10.08 29.19
N PHE A 369 -13.97 -8.97 28.50
CA PHE A 369 -14.33 -7.65 29.00
C PHE A 369 -14.67 -6.71 27.86
N ASP A 370 -15.54 -5.75 28.16
CA ASP A 370 -15.95 -4.71 27.24
C ASP A 370 -15.01 -3.51 27.34
N TYR A 371 -14.74 -2.87 26.21
CA TYR A 371 -13.88 -1.71 26.15
C TYR A 371 -14.31 -0.79 25.00
N ARG A 372 -14.28 0.52 25.24
CA ARG A 372 -14.61 1.53 24.23
C ARG A 372 -13.35 2.16 23.66
N ILE A 373 -13.06 1.93 22.38
CA ILE A 373 -11.94 2.56 21.68
C ILE A 373 -12.44 3.82 20.96
N PHE A 374 -11.82 4.97 21.22
CA PHE A 374 -12.14 6.25 20.57
C PHE A 374 -10.91 7.17 20.53
N MET A 375 -11.05 8.40 20.03
CA MET A 375 -9.95 9.36 19.97
C MET A 375 -9.28 9.53 21.34
N ASN A 376 -7.96 9.31 21.41
CA ASN A 376 -7.14 9.33 22.62
C ASN A 376 -7.45 8.26 23.69
N ASN A 377 -8.38 7.34 23.45
CA ASN A 377 -8.60 6.18 24.34
C ASN A 377 -8.25 4.87 23.64
N VAL A 378 -7.13 4.30 24.04
CA VAL A 378 -6.42 3.23 23.31
C VAL A 378 -6.51 1.95 24.11
N LEU A 379 -6.99 0.86 23.49
CA LEU A 379 -6.91 -0.45 24.11
C LEU A 379 -5.44 -0.91 24.13
N ASN A 380 -4.90 -1.16 25.32
CA ASN A 380 -3.59 -1.77 25.51
C ASN A 380 -3.76 -3.16 26.12
N TYR A 381 -3.50 -4.22 25.35
CA TYR A 381 -3.70 -5.60 25.79
C TYR A 381 -2.62 -6.54 25.25
N LYS A 382 -2.00 -7.37 26.12
CA LYS A 382 -0.89 -8.29 25.80
C LYS A 382 0.26 -7.66 24.97
N GLY A 383 0.52 -6.37 25.16
CA GLY A 383 1.56 -5.63 24.42
C GLY A 383 1.14 -5.11 23.04
N TYR A 384 -0.11 -5.33 22.64
CA TYR A 384 -0.74 -4.73 21.47
C TYR A 384 -1.51 -3.48 21.88
N ARG A 385 -1.43 -2.45 21.05
CA ARG A 385 -2.14 -1.18 21.18
C ARG A 385 -3.08 -1.03 19.98
N PHE A 386 -4.36 -0.81 20.25
CA PHE A 386 -5.38 -0.62 19.22
C PHE A 386 -5.89 0.81 19.26
N PHE A 387 -5.74 1.51 18.13
CA PHE A 387 -6.17 2.88 17.96
C PHE A 387 -7.31 2.93 16.96
N GLN A 388 -8.30 3.76 17.24
CA GLN A 388 -9.29 4.11 16.23
C GLN A 388 -8.60 4.88 15.10
N SER A 389 -8.59 4.34 13.87
CA SER A 389 -7.89 4.96 12.73
C SER A 389 -8.83 5.45 11.64
N SER A 390 -9.83 4.65 11.29
CA SER A 390 -10.82 4.99 10.25
C SER A 390 -12.06 4.08 10.40
N TYR A 391 -12.94 4.09 9.42
CA TYR A 391 -14.17 3.31 9.38
C TYR A 391 -14.52 2.95 7.92
N ASP A 392 -15.35 1.93 7.74
CA ASP A 392 -15.79 1.55 6.40
C ASP A 392 -16.80 2.58 5.85
N PRO A 393 -16.79 2.90 4.54
CA PRO A 393 -17.69 3.91 3.95
C PRO A 393 -19.19 3.63 4.10
N ASP A 394 -19.56 2.38 4.38
CA ASP A 394 -20.94 1.96 4.64
C ASP A 394 -21.33 2.03 6.13
N GLU A 395 -20.45 2.59 6.97
CA GLU A 395 -20.63 2.83 8.41
C GLU A 395 -20.85 1.57 9.27
N LYS A 396 -20.63 0.38 8.71
CA LYS A 396 -20.86 -0.91 9.39
C LYS A 396 -19.58 -1.60 9.85
N GLY A 397 -18.48 -0.86 9.87
CA GLY A 397 -17.18 -1.43 10.18
C GLY A 397 -16.19 -0.39 10.67
N THR A 398 -15.32 -0.86 11.57
CA THR A 398 -14.25 -0.06 12.16
C THR A 398 -12.90 -0.48 11.60
N ILE A 399 -12.01 0.49 11.45
CA ILE A 399 -10.63 0.26 11.06
C ILE A 399 -9.74 0.67 12.24
N LEU A 400 -9.15 -0.32 12.89
CA LEU A 400 -8.24 -0.16 14.02
C LEU A 400 -6.79 -0.24 13.53
N SER A 401 -5.96 0.72 13.93
CA SER A 401 -4.51 0.61 13.80
C SER A 401 -3.96 -0.22 14.95
N VAL A 402 -3.11 -1.20 14.63
CA VAL A 402 -2.51 -2.13 15.59
C VAL A 402 -1.02 -1.85 15.67
N ASN A 403 -0.50 -1.67 16.87
CA ASN A 403 0.93 -1.50 17.13
C ASN A 403 1.39 -2.40 18.28
N LYS A 404 2.45 -3.16 18.07
CA LYS A 404 3.15 -3.95 19.08
C LYS A 404 4.56 -3.41 19.28
N ASP A 405 4.68 -2.38 20.13
CA ASP A 405 5.95 -1.73 20.45
C ASP A 405 6.07 -1.38 21.94
N LYS A 406 5.90 -2.36 22.81
CA LYS A 406 5.97 -2.13 24.27
C LYS A 406 7.34 -1.58 24.70
N LEU A 407 8.43 -2.07 24.09
CA LEU A 407 9.79 -1.69 24.46
C LEU A 407 10.18 -0.31 23.93
N GLY A 408 9.98 -0.03 22.63
CA GLY A 408 10.29 1.28 22.05
C GLY A 408 9.42 2.38 22.66
N THR A 409 8.12 2.12 22.83
CA THR A 409 7.21 3.02 23.55
C THR A 409 7.68 3.24 24.99
N GLY A 410 8.05 2.20 25.74
CA GLY A 410 8.54 2.35 27.11
C GLY A 410 9.79 3.23 27.22
N VAL A 411 10.77 3.03 26.33
CA VAL A 411 12.03 3.79 26.33
C VAL A 411 11.81 5.24 25.89
N THR A 412 10.99 5.49 24.86
CA THR A 412 10.65 6.85 24.43
C THR A 412 9.89 7.63 25.50
N TYR A 413 8.95 6.99 26.21
CA TYR A 413 8.23 7.61 27.33
C TYR A 413 9.15 7.94 28.49
N PHE A 414 10.15 7.11 28.78
CA PHE A 414 11.19 7.46 29.74
C PHE A 414 12.01 8.67 29.28
N GLY A 415 12.28 8.78 27.98
CA GLY A 415 12.87 9.97 27.38
C GLY A 415 12.00 11.23 27.58
N TYR A 416 10.69 11.16 27.33
CA TYR A 416 9.77 12.26 27.57
C TYR A 416 9.65 12.64 29.04
N LEU A 417 9.66 11.64 29.95
CA LEU A 417 9.73 11.88 31.39
C LEU A 417 11.03 12.61 31.77
N SER A 418 12.17 12.22 31.20
CA SER A 418 13.45 12.91 31.40
C SER A 418 13.40 14.35 30.87
N LEU A 419 12.72 14.60 29.74
CA LEU A 419 12.51 15.95 29.22
C LEU A 419 11.68 16.80 30.19
N LEU A 420 10.59 16.24 30.71
CA LEU A 420 9.77 16.90 31.73
C LEU A 420 10.59 17.24 32.99
N LEU A 421 11.37 16.28 33.49
CA LEU A 421 12.25 16.47 34.64
C LEU A 421 13.33 17.52 34.37
N SER A 422 13.82 17.65 33.14
CA SER A 422 14.73 18.73 32.75
C SER A 422 14.09 20.10 32.96
N VAL A 423 12.87 20.30 32.44
CA VAL A 423 12.15 21.57 32.55
C VAL A 423 11.80 21.87 34.02
N LEU A 424 11.28 20.90 34.76
CA LEU A 424 10.96 21.06 36.18
C LEU A 424 12.22 21.39 37.00
N SER A 425 13.32 20.67 36.76
CA SER A 425 14.61 20.93 37.42
C SER A 425 15.15 22.32 37.08
N LEU A 426 14.94 22.80 35.84
CA LEU A 426 15.33 24.15 35.44
C LEU A 426 14.55 25.23 36.20
N MET A 427 13.25 25.01 36.46
CA MET A 427 12.41 25.94 37.22
C MET A 427 12.75 25.95 38.72
N LEU A 428 13.02 24.78 39.30
CA LEU A 428 13.33 24.62 40.73
C LEU A 428 14.79 24.93 41.09
N SER A 429 15.69 24.89 40.10
CA SER A 429 17.11 25.12 40.29
C SER A 429 17.40 26.55 40.76
N ARG A 430 17.96 26.67 41.97
CA ARG A 430 18.46 27.94 42.53
C ARG A 430 19.61 28.55 41.71
N PHE A 431 20.21 27.78 40.81
CA PHE A 431 21.33 28.18 39.95
C PHE A 431 20.88 28.47 38.51
N SER A 432 19.58 28.36 38.22
CA SER A 432 19.01 28.68 36.92
C SER A 432 19.02 30.19 36.67
N ARG A 433 19.28 30.59 35.42
CA ARG A 433 19.22 32.00 34.99
C ARG A 433 17.86 32.65 35.31
N ILE A 434 16.79 31.86 35.32
CA ILE A 434 15.43 32.31 35.67
C ILE A 434 15.35 32.77 37.13
N ASN A 435 15.92 32.00 38.06
CA ASN A 435 15.94 32.37 39.48
C ASN A 435 16.92 33.52 39.78
N ILE A 436 17.92 33.73 38.93
CA ILE A 436 18.81 34.90 39.01
C ILE A 436 18.06 36.16 38.56
N LEU A 437 17.26 36.07 37.50
CA LEU A 437 16.42 37.17 37.01
C LEU A 437 15.25 37.52 37.95
N ASN A 438 14.62 36.53 38.59
CA ASN A 438 13.57 36.77 39.60
C ASN A 438 14.08 37.39 40.92
N ARG A 439 15.41 37.46 41.11
CA ARG A 439 16.03 38.07 42.29
C ARG A 439 16.53 39.49 42.04
N GLN A 440 16.41 39.99 40.81
CA GLN A 440 16.56 41.39 40.44
C GLN A 440 15.18 42.05 40.44
#